data_AF-A0A4U7BDE1-F1
#
_entry.id   AF-A0A4U7BDE1-F1
#
_cell.length_a   1.000
_cell.length_b   1.000
_cell.length_c   1.000
_cell.angle_alpha   90.00
_cell.angle_beta   90.00
_cell.angle_gamma   90.00
#
_symmetry.space_group_name_H-M   'P 1'
#
loop_
_entity.id
_entity.type
_entity.pdbx_description
1 polymer ?
#
loop_
_entity_poly.entity_id
_entity_poly.type
_entity_poly.pdbx_seq_one_letter_code
_entity_poly.pdbx_strand_id
1 'polypeptide(L)'
;MAQRDGNSFEVYLTDGTELEFDIMGNWKEIDSKFTPINFSILPANIAAIIQNQFPNTFLLEAERKINYYKIKLSNRLELKIDANGTILSQEFDD
;
A
#
# COMPACT_ATOMS: atom_id res chain seq x y z
N MET A 1 -1.97 -10.97 15.85
CA MET A 1 -0.73 -11.70 16.23
C MET A 1 0.47 -10.91 15.72
N ALA A 2 1.65 -11.05 16.34
CA ALA A 2 2.86 -10.40 15.84
C ALA A 2 3.97 -11.45 15.67
N GLN A 3 4.63 -11.45 14.52
CA GLN A 3 5.75 -12.34 14.18
C GLN A 3 6.97 -11.50 13.80
N ARG A 4 8.16 -11.98 14.13
CA ARG A 4 9.43 -11.38 13.70
C ARG A 4 10.06 -12.30 12.68
N ASP A 5 10.33 -11.80 11.49
CA ASP A 5 11.04 -12.51 10.44
C ASP A 5 12.30 -11.74 10.06
N GLY A 6 13.48 -12.22 10.51
CA GLY A 6 14.78 -11.56 10.31
C GLY A 6 14.81 -10.07 10.66
N ASN A 7 14.53 -9.24 9.66
CA ASN A 7 14.60 -7.78 9.64
C ASN A 7 13.21 -7.07 9.59
N SER A 8 12.10 -7.77 9.77
CA SER A 8 10.77 -7.16 9.84
C SER A 8 9.91 -7.72 10.96
N PHE A 9 8.85 -6.97 11.25
CA PHE A 9 7.75 -7.37 12.12
C PHE A 9 6.47 -7.41 11.30
N GLU A 10 5.77 -8.54 11.35
CA GLU A 10 4.46 -8.72 10.74
C GLU A 10 3.40 -8.71 11.83
N VAL A 11 2.37 -7.88 11.65
CA VAL A 11 1.26 -7.72 12.59
C VAL A 11 -0.03 -7.97 11.86
N TYR A 12 -0.80 -8.94 12.38
CA TYR A 12 -2.12 -9.26 11.88
C TYR A 12 -3.18 -8.75 12.85
N LEU A 13 -4.04 -7.88 12.34
CA LEU A 13 -5.17 -7.32 13.05
C LEU A 13 -6.38 -8.26 13.00
N THR A 14 -7.33 -8.07 13.91
CA THR A 14 -8.53 -8.92 14.00
C THR A 14 -9.49 -8.77 12.84
N ASP A 15 -9.38 -7.68 12.08
CA ASP A 15 -10.16 -7.43 10.86
C ASP A 15 -9.55 -8.07 9.61
N GLY A 16 -8.41 -8.77 9.75
CA GLY A 16 -7.70 -9.42 8.67
C GLY A 16 -6.70 -8.52 7.95
N THR A 17 -6.50 -7.28 8.39
CA THR A 17 -5.43 -6.42 7.88
C THR A 17 -4.06 -6.91 8.35
N GLU A 18 -3.12 -6.98 7.42
CA GLU A 18 -1.73 -7.33 7.63
C GLU A 18 -0.85 -6.08 7.52
N LEU A 19 0.07 -5.92 8.47
CA LEU A 19 1.00 -4.80 8.53
C LEU A 19 2.42 -5.34 8.64
N GLU A 20 3.30 -4.96 7.73
CA GLU A 20 4.72 -5.25 7.82
C GLU A 20 5.48 -3.98 8.21
N PHE A 21 6.40 -4.08 9.17
CA PHE A 21 7.28 -3.01 9.61
C PHE A 21 8.75 -3.43 9.50
N ASP A 22 9.65 -2.50 9.23
CA ASP A 22 11.08 -2.72 9.38
C ASP A 22 11.50 -2.79 10.87
N ILE A 23 12.75 -3.17 11.14
CA ILE A 23 13.28 -3.24 12.51
C ILE A 23 13.24 -1.92 13.29
N MET A 24 13.12 -0.79 12.59
CA MET A 24 13.02 0.54 13.19
C MET A 24 11.56 0.95 13.46
N GLY A 25 10.60 0.11 13.09
CA GLY A 25 9.16 0.35 13.25
C GLY A 25 8.55 1.20 12.15
N ASN A 26 9.25 1.47 11.04
CA ASN A 26 8.63 2.11 9.89
C ASN A 26 7.83 1.08 9.11
N TRP A 27 6.62 1.43 8.69
CA TRP A 27 5.83 0.53 7.85
C TRP A 27 6.53 0.26 6.51
N LYS A 28 6.40 -0.98 6.05
CA LYS A 28 6.82 -1.48 4.74
C LYS A 28 5.59 -1.82 3.91
N GLU A 29 4.60 -2.47 4.51
CA GLU A 29 3.38 -2.90 3.84
C GLU A 29 2.16 -2.74 4.74
N ILE A 30 1.04 -2.37 4.13
CA ILE A 30 -0.30 -2.43 4.71
C ILE A 30 -1.18 -3.11 3.67
N ASP A 31 -1.62 -4.34 3.94
CA ASP A 31 -2.54 -5.10 3.08
C ASP A 31 -3.85 -5.35 3.82
N SER A 32 -4.95 -4.88 3.26
CA SER A 32 -6.30 -5.20 3.71
C SER A 32 -7.10 -5.82 2.58
N LYS A 33 -7.70 -6.98 2.85
CA LYS A 33 -8.53 -7.67 1.86
C LYS A 33 -9.85 -6.95 1.55
N PHE A 34 -10.39 -6.21 2.53
CA PHE A 34 -11.75 -5.66 2.43
C PHE A 34 -11.90 -4.26 3.05
N THR A 35 -11.06 -3.89 4.03
CA THR A 35 -11.22 -2.62 4.73
C THR A 35 -10.45 -1.53 3.98
N PRO A 36 -11.10 -0.41 3.59
CA PRO A 36 -10.42 0.69 2.97
C PRO A 36 -9.30 1.26 3.86
N ILE A 37 -8.10 1.38 3.29
CA ILE A 37 -6.98 2.08 3.92
C ILE A 37 -7.09 3.58 3.60
N ASN A 38 -6.82 4.43 4.58
CA ASN A 38 -6.79 5.87 4.35
C ASN A 38 -5.56 6.25 3.52
N PHE A 39 -5.76 6.99 2.43
CA PHE A 39 -4.69 7.52 1.58
C PHE A 39 -3.67 8.41 2.32
N SER A 40 -4.00 8.90 3.53
CA SER A 40 -3.09 9.69 4.38
C SER A 40 -1.82 8.96 4.80
N ILE A 41 -1.74 7.64 4.61
CA ILE A 41 -0.51 6.85 4.84
C ILE A 41 0.54 7.08 3.74
N LEU A 42 0.13 7.57 2.56
CA LEU A 42 1.00 7.88 1.43
C LEU A 42 1.47 9.34 1.47
N PRO A 43 2.59 9.66 0.80
CA PRO A 43 2.95 11.04 0.49
C PRO A 43 1.80 11.77 -0.21
N ALA A 44 1.57 13.02 0.16
CA ALA A 44 0.40 13.79 -0.28
C ALA A 44 0.28 13.91 -1.82
N ASN A 45 1.41 14.01 -2.53
CA ASN A 45 1.43 14.05 -4.00
C ASN A 45 0.96 12.73 -4.61
N ILE A 46 1.40 11.59 -4.08
CA ILE A 46 1.02 10.24 -4.54
C ILE A 46 -0.47 10.02 -4.29
N ALA A 47 -0.94 10.32 -3.07
CA ALA A 47 -2.36 10.23 -2.72
C ALA A 47 -3.24 11.03 -3.68
N ALA A 48 -2.88 12.30 -3.93
CA ALA A 48 -3.63 13.17 -4.83
C ALA A 48 -3.65 12.64 -6.28
N ILE A 49 -2.52 12.14 -6.79
CA ILE A 49 -2.45 11.59 -8.15
C ILE A 49 -3.36 10.38 -8.30
N ILE A 50 -3.31 9.44 -7.36
CA ILE A 50 -4.12 8.21 -7.40
C ILE A 50 -5.61 8.57 -7.32
N GLN A 51 -6.00 9.43 -6.38
CA GLN A 51 -7.40 9.84 -6.21
C GLN A 51 -7.97 10.59 -7.42
N ASN A 52 -7.15 11.38 -8.12
CA ASN A 52 -7.56 12.09 -9.33
C ASN A 52 -7.66 11.18 -10.56
N GLN A 53 -6.73 10.23 -10.73
CA GLN A 53 -6.71 9.35 -11.90
C GLN A 53 -7.68 8.17 -11.78
N PHE A 54 -7.91 7.67 -10.56
CA PHE A 54 -8.75 6.51 -10.28
C PHE A 54 -9.90 6.88 -9.33
N PRO A 55 -10.81 7.77 -9.76
CA PRO A 55 -11.94 8.17 -8.93
C PRO A 55 -12.83 6.96 -8.62
N ASN A 56 -13.54 7.01 -7.49
CA ASN A 56 -14.43 5.93 -7.00
C ASN A 56 -13.72 4.62 -6.67
N THR A 57 -12.40 4.66 -6.46
CA THR A 57 -11.64 3.53 -5.90
C THR A 57 -11.22 3.84 -4.47
N PHE A 58 -10.92 2.78 -3.71
CA PHE A 58 -10.28 2.90 -2.41
C PHE A 58 -9.01 2.03 -2.36
N LEU A 59 -8.09 2.44 -1.49
CA LEU A 59 -6.82 1.77 -1.27
C LEU A 59 -7.04 0.47 -0.47
N LEU A 60 -6.50 -0.64 -0.98
CA LEU A 60 -6.53 -1.95 -0.33
C LEU A 60 -5.13 -2.43 0.07
N GLU A 61 -4.11 -2.09 -0.71
CA GLU A 61 -2.72 -2.44 -0.40
C GLU A 61 -1.82 -1.24 -0.67
N ALA A 62 -0.88 -0.97 0.24
CA ALA A 62 0.22 -0.05 0.01
C ALA A 62 1.53 -0.66 0.50
N GLU A 63 2.46 -0.86 -0.42
CA GLU A 63 3.80 -1.35 -0.12
C GLU A 63 4.87 -0.33 -0.54
N ARG A 64 5.77 0.02 0.37
CA ARG A 64 6.91 0.90 0.12
C ARG A 64 8.12 0.09 -0.30
N LYS A 65 8.50 0.22 -1.57
CA LYS A 65 9.79 -0.26 -2.08
C LYS A 65 10.82 0.89 -2.08
N ILE A 66 12.08 0.55 -2.35
CA ILE A 66 13.19 1.52 -2.34
C ILE A 66 12.96 2.68 -3.33
N ASN A 67 12.37 2.41 -4.49
CA ASN A 67 12.25 3.39 -5.59
C ASN A 67 10.80 3.72 -5.97
N TYR A 68 9.80 3.01 -5.43
CA TYR A 68 8.41 3.16 -5.80
C TYR A 68 7.48 2.66 -4.70
N TYR A 69 6.20 3.01 -4.80
CA TYR A 69 5.12 2.42 -4.03
C TYR A 69 4.35 1.45 -4.92
N LYS A 70 4.11 0.24 -4.43
CA LYS A 70 3.13 -0.68 -5.01
C LYS A 70 1.78 -0.39 -4.35
N ILE A 71 0.75 -0.16 -5.15
CA ILE A 71 -0.57 0.22 -4.69
C ILE A 71 -1.61 -0.71 -5.31
N LYS A 72 -2.47 -1.32 -4.50
CA LYS A 72 -3.65 -2.06 -4.97
C LYS A 72 -4.91 -1.29 -4.64
N LEU A 73 -5.76 -1.12 -5.65
CA LEU A 73 -7.05 -0.45 -5.55
C LEU A 73 -8.21 -1.45 -5.58
N SER A 74 -9.35 -1.02 -5.05
CA SER A 74 -10.58 -1.81 -4.97
C SER A 74 -11.15 -2.31 -6.30
N ASN A 75 -10.74 -1.71 -7.42
CA ASN A 75 -11.11 -2.13 -8.78
C ASN A 75 -10.16 -3.21 -9.35
N ARG A 76 -9.34 -3.85 -8.50
CA ARG A 76 -8.31 -4.84 -8.85
C ARG A 76 -7.14 -4.29 -9.65
N LEU A 77 -6.97 -2.97 -9.68
CA LEU A 77 -5.82 -2.33 -10.31
C LEU A 77 -4.63 -2.32 -9.36
N GLU A 78 -3.49 -2.85 -9.81
CA GLU A 78 -2.19 -2.70 -9.18
C GLU A 78 -1.36 -1.65 -9.92
N LEU A 79 -0.74 -0.75 -9.17
CA LEU A 79 0.05 0.37 -9.67
C LEU A 79 1.45 0.30 -9.06
N LYS A 80 2.46 0.62 -9.87
CA LYS A 80 3.78 1.03 -9.35
C LYS A 80 3.97 2.50 -9.64
N ILE A 81 4.15 3.32 -8.61
CA ILE A 81 4.30 4.77 -8.72
C ILE A 81 5.57 5.24 -8.00
N ASP A 82 6.40 6.03 -8.68
CA ASP A 82 7.62 6.57 -8.08
C ASP A 82 7.33 7.75 -7.11
N ALA A 83 8.35 8.22 -6.40
CA ALA A 83 8.22 9.32 -5.45
C ALA A 83 7.82 10.67 -6.08
N ASN A 84 8.07 10.86 -7.38
CA ASN A 84 7.67 12.05 -8.13
C ASN A 84 6.22 11.99 -8.60
N GLY A 85 5.58 10.81 -8.49
CA GLY A 85 4.23 10.58 -8.98
C GLY A 85 4.16 10.03 -10.39
N THR A 86 5.28 9.59 -10.97
CA THR A 86 5.29 8.91 -12.28
C THR A 86 4.78 7.48 -12.09
N ILE A 87 3.72 7.11 -12.80
CA ILE A 87 3.25 5.73 -12.83
C ILE A 87 4.17 4.92 -13.74
N LEU A 88 4.87 3.96 -13.15
CA LEU A 88 5.84 3.08 -13.81
C LEU A 88 5.15 1.88 -14.48
N SER A 89 4.09 1.34 -13.87
CA SER A 89 3.29 0.25 -14.44
C SER A 89 1.87 0.23 -13.86
N GLN A 90 0.95 -0.38 -14.62
CA GLN A 90 -0.45 -0.61 -14.25
C GLN A 90 -0.85 -2.01 -14.74
N GLU A 91 -1.32 -2.86 -13.84
CA GLU A 91 -1.69 -4.25 -14.13
C GLU A 91 -2.99 -4.57 -13.39
N PHE A 92 -3.92 -5.29 -14.03
CA PHE A 92 -5.10 -5.80 -13.33
C PHE A 92 -4.76 -7.16 -12.74
N ASP A 93 -5.06 -7.34 -11.45
CA ASP A 93 -4.97 -8.61 -10.76
C ASP A 93 -6.08 -9.54 -11.28
N ASP A 94 -5.69 -10.62 -11.96
CA ASP A 94 -6.58 -11.65 -12.53
C ASP A 94 -7.19 -12.58 -11.46
#